data_AF-C8WSA6-F1
#
_entry.id   AF-C8WSA6-F1
#
_cell.length_a   1.000
_cell.length_b   1.000
_cell.length_c   1.000
_cell.angle_alpha   90.00
_cell.angle_beta   90.00
_cell.angle_gamma   90.00
#
_symmetry.space_group_name_H-M   'P 1'
#
loop_
_entity.id
_entity.type
_entity.pdbx_description
1 polymer ?
#
loop_
_entity_poly.entity_id
_entity_poly.type
_entity_poly.pdbx_seq_one_letter_code
_entity_poly.pdbx_strand_id
1 'polypeptide(L)' 'METVVSKDYLDALINIACEADELIVELEDYDPRAGQALRARFARWFEVIDRYAEEQERR' A
#
# COMPACT_ATOMS: atom_id res chain seq x y z
N MET A 1 21.64 10.53 -10.51
CA MET A 1 21.74 10.26 -9.07
C MET A 1 20.71 9.20 -8.77
N GLU A 2 21.12 7.93 -8.67
CA GLU A 2 20.19 6.86 -8.29
C GLU A 2 19.91 7.02 -6.80
N THR A 3 18.66 7.32 -6.46
CA THR A 3 18.21 7.39 -5.07
C THR A 3 18.21 5.96 -4.54
N VAL A 4 19.25 5.57 -3.80
CA VAL A 4 19.26 4.30 -3.06
C VAL A 4 18.27 4.46 -1.92
N VAL A 5 17.05 3.98 -2.12
CA VAL A 5 16.05 3.91 -1.06
C VAL A 5 16.47 2.81 -0.10
N SER A 6 16.58 3.12 1.20
CA SER A 6 16.93 2.13 2.22
C SER A 6 15.89 1.01 2.26
N LYS A 7 16.35 -0.24 2.43
CA LYS A 7 15.46 -1.41 2.59
C LYS A 7 14.47 -1.20 3.74
N ASP A 8 14.96 -0.75 4.89
CA ASP A 8 14.12 -0.50 6.08
C ASP A 8 13.01 0.53 5.82
N TYR A 9 13.28 1.50 4.94
CA TYR A 9 12.29 2.50 4.56
C TYR A 9 11.20 1.91 3.65
N LEU A 10 11.56 1.01 2.73
CA LEU A 10 10.59 0.30 1.89
C LEU A 10 9.74 -0.67 2.71
N ASP A 11 10.35 -1.41 3.63
CA ASP A 11 9.65 -2.33 4.54
C ASP A 11 8.63 -1.56 5.41
N ALA A 12 9.00 -0.37 5.91
CA ALA A 12 8.07 0.50 6.62
C ALA A 12 6.91 0.97 5.74
N LEU A 13 7.17 1.33 4.48
CA LEU A 13 6.10 1.75 3.55
C LEU A 13 5.15 0.61 3.20
N ILE A 14 5.66 -0.62 3.06
CA ILE A 14 4.84 -1.82 2.86
C ILE A 14 3.93 -2.04 4.06
N ASN A 15 4.47 -1.99 5.29
CA ASN A 15 3.66 -2.15 6.50
C ASN A 15 2.54 -1.11 6.61
N ILE A 16 2.84 0.17 6.33
CA ILE A 16 1.82 1.24 6.34
C ILE A 16 0.76 1.00 5.26
N ALA A 17 1.14 0.46 4.11
CA ALA A 17 0.18 0.10 3.06
C ALA A 17 -0.75 -1.03 3.54
N CYS A 18 -0.21 -2.09 4.16
CA CYS A 18 -1.04 -3.16 4.71
C CYS A 18 -2.01 -2.64 5.78
N GLU A 19 -1.54 -1.85 6.75
CA GLU A 19 -2.39 -1.24 7.77
C GLU A 19 -3.48 -0.34 7.16
N ALA A 20 -3.14 0.41 6.10
CA ALA A 20 -4.10 1.26 5.41
C ALA A 20 -5.16 0.46 4.65
N ASP A 21 -4.81 -0.67 4.03
CA ASP A 21 -5.77 -1.54 3.34
C ASP A 21 -6.74 -2.19 4.33
N GLU A 22 -6.25 -2.66 5.48
CA GLU A 22 -7.10 -3.20 6.56
C GLU A 22 -8.12 -2.15 7.05
N LEU A 23 -7.66 -0.92 7.31
CA LEU A 23 -8.55 0.18 7.71
C LEU A 23 -9.57 0.56 6.62
N ILE A 24 -9.19 0.45 5.35
CA ILE A 24 -10.11 0.67 4.22
C ILE A 24 -11.18 -0.42 4.20
N VAL A 25 -10.82 -1.69 4.43
CA VAL A 25 -11.78 -2.81 4.49
C VAL A 25 -12.75 -2.61 5.66
N GLU A 26 -12.25 -2.28 6.86
CA GLU A 26 -13.12 -1.97 8.00
C GLU A 26 -14.06 -0.79 7.72
N LEU A 27 -13.58 0.23 7.00
CA LEU A 27 -14.40 1.35 6.57
C LEU A 27 -15.42 0.94 5.51
N GLU A 28 -15.09 0.06 4.57
CA GLU A 28 -16.02 -0.46 3.56
C GLU A 28 -17.18 -1.23 4.20
N ASP A 29 -16.93 -1.96 5.29
CA ASP A 29 -17.96 -2.67 6.07
C ASP A 29 -18.94 -1.70 6.74
N TYR A 30 -18.46 -0.53 7.19
CA TYR A 30 -19.28 0.50 7.83
C TYR A 30 -19.97 1.45 6.82
N ASP A 31 -19.21 1.94 5.84
CA ASP A 31 -19.64 2.81 4.74
C ASP A 31 -18.93 2.40 3.44
N PRO A 32 -19.59 1.59 2.59
CA PRO A 32 -19.01 1.10 1.33
C PRO A 32 -18.57 2.21 0.38
N ARG A 33 -19.25 3.37 0.39
CA ARG A 33 -18.92 4.47 -0.54
C ARG A 33 -17.67 5.21 -0.07
N ALA A 34 -17.56 5.46 1.23
CA ALA A 34 -16.38 6.11 1.80
C ALA A 34 -15.13 5.22 1.63
N GLY A 35 -15.26 3.92 1.91
CA GLY A 35 -14.18 2.96 1.74
C GLY A 35 -13.70 2.86 0.28
N GLN A 36 -14.62 2.69 -0.68
CA GLN A 36 -14.26 2.66 -2.11
C GLN A 36 -13.62 3.98 -2.60
N ALA A 37 -14.08 5.13 -2.11
CA ALA A 37 -13.49 6.42 -2.47
C ALA A 37 -12.05 6.54 -1.94
N LEU A 38 -11.80 6.03 -0.73
CA LEU A 38 -10.47 6.01 -0.12
C LEU A 38 -9.55 5.04 -0.87
N ARG A 39 -10.02 3.82 -1.16
CA ARG A 39 -9.32 2.83 -1.99
C ARG A 39 -8.92 3.40 -3.34
N ALA A 40 -9.83 4.08 -4.04
CA ALA A 40 -9.55 4.72 -5.32
C ALA A 40 -8.46 5.81 -5.21
N ARG A 41 -8.41 6.54 -4.09
CA ARG A 41 -7.40 7.59 -3.87
C ARG A 41 -6.01 7.01 -3.62
N PHE A 42 -5.93 5.82 -3.02
CA PHE A 42 -4.67 5.12 -2.75
C PHE A 42 -4.29 4.06 -3.78
N ALA A 43 -5.12 3.79 -4.79
CA ALA A 43 -4.91 2.71 -5.76
C ALA A 43 -3.51 2.71 -6.39
N ARG A 44 -3.01 3.88 -6.80
CA ARG A 44 -1.66 4.00 -7.40
C ARG A 44 -0.54 3.71 -6.40
N TRP A 45 -0.75 4.02 -5.12
CA TRP A 45 0.24 3.74 -4.09
C TRP A 45 0.29 2.24 -3.80
N PHE A 46 -0.87 1.58 -3.67
CA PHE A 46 -0.94 0.11 -3.53
C PHE A 46 -0.27 -0.62 -4.70
N GLU A 47 -0.59 -0.23 -5.95
CA GLU A 47 0.03 -0.83 -7.15
C GLU A 47 1.57 -0.73 -7.12
N VAL A 48 2.11 0.41 -6.68
CA VAL A 48 3.56 0.60 -6.57
C VAL A 48 4.15 -0.32 -5.52
N ILE A 49 3.50 -0.43 -4.36
CA ILE A 49 3.95 -1.24 -3.23
C ILE A 49 3.90 -2.73 -3.57
N ASP A 50 2.79 -3.21 -4.16
CA ASP A 50 2.62 -4.61 -4.57
C ASP A 50 3.71 -5.03 -5.55
N ARG A 51 3.96 -4.22 -6.59
CA ARG A 51 5.04 -4.48 -7.55
C ARG A 51 6.40 -4.56 -6.88
N TYR A 52 6.69 -3.69 -5.91
CA TYR A 52 7.95 -3.75 -5.17
C TYR A 52 8.06 -5.00 -4.30
N ALA A 53 6.97 -5.43 -3.66
CA ALA A 53 6.94 -6.66 -2.88
C ALA A 53 7.22 -7.89 -3.77
N GLU A 54 6.56 -7.98 -4.94
CA GLU A 54 6.80 -9.05 -5.91
C GLU A 54 8.24 -9.07 -6.44
N GLU A 55 8.84 -7.90 -6.68
CA GLU A 55 10.22 -7.78 -7.14
C GLU A 55 11.24 -8.23 -6.08
N GLN A 56 10.92 -8.08 -4.78
CA GLN A 56 11.76 -8.57 -3.67
C GLN A 56 11.70 -10.10 -3.55
N GLU A 57 10.53 -10.72 -3.71
CA GLU A 57 10.38 -12.19 -3.64
C GLU A 57 11.13 -12.93 -4.77
N ARG A 58 11.39 -12.25 -5.89
CA ARG A 58 12.12 -12.82 -7.04
C ARG A 58 13.65 -12.74 -6.93
N ARG A 59 14.20 -12.10 -5.90
CA ARG A 59 15.64 -11.91 -5.69
C ARG A 59 16.16 -12.78 -4.55
#